data_AF-A0A640P4U1-F1
#
_entry.id   AF-A0A640P4U1-F1
#
_cell.length_a   1.000
_cell.length_b   1.000
_cell.length_c   1.000
_cell.angle_alpha   90.00
_cell.angle_beta   90.00
_cell.angle_gamma   90.00
#
_symmetry.space_group_name_H-M   'P 1'
#
loop_
_entity.id
_entity.type
_entity.pdbx_description
1 polymer ?
#
loop_
_entity_poly.entity_id
_entity_poly.type
_entity_poly.pdbx_seq_one_letter_code
_entity_poly.pdbx_strand_id
1 'polypeptide(L)'
;MLIIENGEGNLELIAKLVRRAGLTPVGATSLTEGKARFSKNVPETFLCAIVAYSLPDAPKGEAIDFAVDSFIPTIATTESLDNAIRDKVLERDVVDYIPKENSQNYDYLNRLISRLEKNKSTGVVVVSTNRVLRTRTVSLLQRHNFIAFECLTATDAMQCLSENNNVRLVITDNTLPDMTGTHFVASLRKAFSKEQLSIMGIAGGKGMLMSAHFIKSGANDFLRVPYCHEEFLCRVMQNVEYIESVEEIRRVANTDYLTGLPNRRHFFYMLTVQHQNLSDAHALALIDLDFFKSINDTYGHDAGDVVLKAIAALIEFYFPDEIISRFGGEEFCIYMPSTPLDEACERLEDFRKVVEAEVIQLPKTNIKVTCSIGVSGAHTQRVDKLLSLADKQLYAAKNSGRNQVKCEPPDTPDQQQNKLF
;
A
#
# COMPACT_ATOMS: atom_id res chain seq x y z
N MET A 1 -8.09 -23.08 1.86
CA MET A 1 -8.84 -22.98 0.58
C MET A 1 -9.44 -24.34 0.28
N LEU A 2 -10.75 -24.42 0.04
CA LEU A 2 -11.43 -25.67 -0.32
C LEU A 2 -11.20 -25.93 -1.81
N ILE A 3 -10.88 -27.16 -2.19
CA ILE A 3 -10.73 -27.56 -3.59
C ILE A 3 -11.55 -28.82 -3.80
N ILE A 4 -12.54 -28.78 -4.70
CA ILE A 4 -13.33 -29.96 -5.06
C ILE A 4 -13.18 -30.15 -6.56
N GLU A 5 -12.39 -31.15 -6.96
CA GLU A 5 -11.92 -31.24 -8.34
C GLU A 5 -12.00 -32.68 -8.86
N ASN A 6 -12.27 -32.85 -10.16
CA ASN A 6 -12.30 -34.18 -10.76
C ASN A 6 -10.87 -34.66 -11.06
N GLY A 7 -10.49 -35.79 -10.44
CA GLY A 7 -9.22 -36.45 -10.64
C GLY A 7 -8.06 -35.91 -9.79
N GLU A 8 -7.21 -36.82 -9.30
CA GLU A 8 -6.09 -36.47 -8.40
C GLU A 8 -5.05 -35.55 -9.05
N GLY A 9 -4.84 -35.67 -10.36
CA GLY A 9 -3.87 -34.83 -11.09
C GLY A 9 -4.24 -33.35 -11.10
N ASN A 10 -5.51 -33.04 -11.40
CA ASN A 10 -6.02 -31.66 -11.37
C ASN A 10 -6.05 -31.11 -9.95
N LEU A 11 -6.48 -31.94 -8.99
CA LEU A 11 -6.49 -31.56 -7.58
C LEU A 11 -5.10 -31.17 -7.09
N GLU A 12 -4.07 -31.97 -7.39
CA GLU A 12 -2.70 -31.68 -6.97
C GLU A 12 -2.10 -30.47 -7.70
N LEU A 13 -2.47 -30.24 -8.96
CA LEU A 13 -2.09 -29.03 -9.70
C LEU A 13 -2.64 -27.77 -9.02
N ILE A 14 -3.93 -27.74 -8.72
CA ILE A 14 -4.57 -26.59 -8.04
C ILE A 14 -4.02 -26.46 -6.62
N ALA A 15 -3.83 -27.57 -5.90
CA ALA A 15 -3.24 -27.55 -4.56
C ALA A 15 -1.84 -26.93 -4.54
N LYS A 16 -1.02 -27.16 -5.57
CA LYS A 16 0.29 -26.49 -5.73
C LYS A 16 0.15 -24.98 -5.92
N LEU A 17 -0.81 -24.52 -6.73
CA LEU A 17 -1.07 -23.08 -6.89
C LEU A 17 -1.49 -22.44 -5.57
N VAL A 18 -2.38 -23.10 -4.83
CA VAL A 18 -2.83 -22.64 -3.50
C VAL A 18 -1.68 -22.55 -2.51
N ARG A 19 -0.80 -23.57 -2.44
CA ARG A 19 0.39 -23.54 -1.59
C ARG A 19 1.36 -22.42 -2.00
N ARG A 20 1.53 -22.17 -3.30
CA ARG A 20 2.37 -21.07 -3.81
C ARG A 20 1.84 -19.69 -3.41
N ALA A 21 0.53 -19.55 -3.30
CA ALA A 21 -0.11 -18.34 -2.77
C ALA A 21 -0.04 -18.23 -1.23
N GLY A 22 0.66 -19.15 -0.54
CA GLY A 22 0.82 -19.14 0.92
C GLY A 22 -0.40 -19.69 1.68
N LEU A 23 -1.32 -20.37 0.99
CA LEU A 23 -2.56 -20.87 1.57
C LEU A 23 -2.51 -22.40 1.77
N THR A 24 -3.28 -22.91 2.72
CA THR A 24 -3.40 -24.35 2.96
C THR A 24 -4.55 -24.94 2.12
N PRO A 25 -4.28 -25.90 1.20
CA PRO A 25 -5.34 -26.55 0.42
C PRO A 25 -6.06 -27.63 1.24
N VAL A 26 -7.39 -27.65 1.14
CA VAL A 26 -8.27 -28.72 1.63
C VAL A 26 -8.93 -29.35 0.40
N GLY A 27 -8.26 -30.35 -0.16
CA GLY A 27 -8.67 -30.98 -1.43
C GLY A 27 -9.70 -32.09 -1.28
N ALA A 28 -10.55 -32.32 -2.26
CA ALA A 28 -11.47 -33.45 -2.36
C ALA A 28 -11.70 -33.81 -3.85
N THR A 29 -11.96 -35.09 -4.14
CA THR A 29 -12.21 -35.57 -5.52
C THR A 29 -13.70 -35.79 -5.84
N SER A 30 -14.57 -35.57 -4.86
CA SER A 30 -16.03 -35.72 -4.96
C SER A 30 -16.72 -34.68 -4.07
N LEU A 31 -17.99 -34.37 -4.36
CA LEU A 31 -18.78 -33.48 -3.53
C LEU A 31 -18.97 -34.05 -2.11
N THR A 32 -19.21 -35.36 -2.03
CA THR A 32 -19.39 -36.07 -0.76
C THR A 32 -18.17 -35.93 0.14
N GLU A 33 -16.98 -36.12 -0.41
CA GLU A 33 -15.73 -35.92 0.32
C GLU A 33 -15.51 -34.44 0.67
N GLY A 34 -15.81 -33.52 -0.26
CA GLY A 34 -15.71 -32.08 -0.05
C GLY A 34 -16.53 -31.61 1.15
N LYS A 35 -17.78 -32.06 1.25
CA LYS A 35 -18.66 -31.80 2.40
C LYS A 35 -18.08 -32.33 3.72
N ALA A 36 -17.58 -33.56 3.72
CA ALA A 36 -17.01 -34.18 4.92
C ALA A 36 -15.71 -33.50 5.40
N ARG A 37 -14.91 -32.97 4.47
CA ARG A 37 -13.70 -32.19 4.80
C ARG A 37 -14.06 -30.77 5.25
N PHE A 38 -15.03 -30.13 4.59
CA PHE A 38 -15.54 -28.82 5.00
C PHE A 38 -16.07 -28.84 6.44
N SER A 39 -16.88 -29.84 6.82
CA SER A 39 -17.45 -29.96 8.17
C SER A 39 -16.42 -30.15 9.29
N LYS A 40 -15.18 -30.50 8.97
CA LYS A 40 -14.06 -30.64 9.93
C LYS A 40 -13.27 -29.34 10.11
N ASN A 41 -13.60 -28.30 9.36
CA ASN A 41 -12.92 -27.02 9.36
C ASN A 41 -13.91 -25.89 9.72
N VAL A 42 -13.37 -24.75 10.15
CA VAL A 42 -14.16 -23.56 10.46
C VAL A 42 -14.43 -22.80 9.14
N PRO A 43 -15.69 -22.56 8.73
CA PRO A 43 -16.02 -21.95 7.44
C PRO A 43 -15.27 -20.64 7.14
N GLU A 44 -15.15 -19.79 8.15
CA GLU A 44 -14.52 -18.46 8.07
C GLU A 44 -13.00 -18.53 7.78
N THR A 45 -12.39 -19.71 7.91
CA THR A 45 -10.97 -19.91 7.57
C THR A 45 -10.74 -20.08 6.07
N PHE A 46 -11.79 -20.29 5.28
CA PHE A 46 -11.68 -20.42 3.84
C PHE A 46 -11.70 -19.05 3.16
N LEU A 47 -10.56 -18.67 2.57
CA LEU A 47 -10.49 -17.52 1.67
C LEU A 47 -11.46 -17.64 0.48
N CYS A 48 -11.55 -18.84 -0.09
CA CYS A 48 -12.26 -19.15 -1.32
C CYS A 48 -12.36 -20.69 -1.47
N ALA A 49 -13.23 -21.14 -2.38
CA ALA A 49 -13.36 -22.51 -2.86
C ALA A 49 -13.08 -22.56 -4.37
N ILE A 50 -12.33 -23.55 -4.84
CA ILE A 50 -12.14 -23.84 -6.27
C ILE A 50 -12.86 -25.15 -6.57
N VAL A 51 -13.87 -25.09 -7.42
CA VAL A 51 -14.83 -26.19 -7.56
C VAL A 51 -15.07 -26.52 -9.03
N ALA A 52 -14.88 -27.78 -9.39
CA ALA A 52 -15.23 -28.28 -10.72
C ALA A 52 -16.74 -28.21 -10.97
N TYR A 53 -17.12 -27.77 -12.15
CA TYR A 53 -18.51 -27.75 -12.57
C TYR A 53 -19.13 -29.15 -12.64
N SER A 54 -18.35 -30.15 -13.07
CA SER A 54 -18.83 -31.53 -13.21
C SER A 54 -17.93 -32.49 -12.45
N LEU A 55 -18.53 -33.18 -11.48
CA LEU A 55 -17.92 -34.23 -10.68
C LEU A 55 -18.67 -35.55 -10.90
N PRO A 56 -18.04 -36.71 -10.62
CA PRO A 56 -18.70 -38.02 -10.75
C PRO A 56 -20.00 -38.15 -9.95
N ASP A 57 -20.05 -37.54 -8.74
CA ASP A 57 -21.22 -37.56 -7.84
C ASP A 57 -22.05 -36.27 -7.88
N ALA A 58 -21.65 -35.27 -8.69
CA ALA A 58 -22.29 -33.97 -8.83
C ALA A 58 -22.02 -33.36 -10.24
N PRO A 59 -22.73 -33.82 -11.29
CA PRO A 59 -22.39 -33.53 -12.68
C PRO A 59 -22.94 -32.18 -13.22
N LYS A 60 -23.75 -31.44 -12.45
CA LYS A 60 -24.51 -30.26 -12.91
C LYS A 60 -24.23 -29.00 -12.08
N GLY A 61 -23.06 -28.92 -11.45
CA GLY A 61 -22.64 -27.78 -10.64
C GLY A 61 -23.13 -27.83 -9.20
N GLU A 62 -23.63 -28.96 -8.70
CA GLU A 62 -24.14 -29.09 -7.32
C GLU A 62 -23.05 -28.83 -6.26
N ALA A 63 -21.79 -29.02 -6.62
CA ALA A 63 -20.67 -28.67 -5.75
C ALA A 63 -20.43 -27.15 -5.67
N ILE A 64 -20.69 -26.42 -6.76
CA ILE A 64 -20.64 -24.95 -6.76
C ILE A 64 -21.76 -24.43 -5.87
N ASP A 65 -22.97 -24.97 -6.02
CA ASP A 65 -24.13 -24.63 -5.19
C ASP A 65 -23.80 -24.81 -3.71
N PHE A 66 -23.23 -25.97 -3.32
CA PHE A 66 -22.79 -26.21 -1.95
C PHE A 66 -21.80 -25.16 -1.42
N ALA A 67 -20.80 -24.78 -2.21
CA ALA A 67 -19.78 -23.82 -1.76
C ALA A 67 -20.34 -22.40 -1.62
N VAL A 68 -21.19 -21.97 -2.56
CA VAL A 68 -21.89 -20.68 -2.53
C VAL A 68 -22.87 -20.62 -1.36
N ASP A 69 -23.69 -21.67 -1.16
CA ASP A 69 -24.64 -21.77 -0.04
C ASP A 69 -23.94 -21.84 1.33
N SER A 70 -22.66 -22.22 1.35
CA SER A 70 -21.80 -22.19 2.52
C SER A 70 -21.12 -20.83 2.74
N PHE A 71 -21.51 -19.80 1.98
CA PHE A 71 -20.96 -18.43 2.02
C PHE A 71 -19.46 -18.34 1.72
N ILE A 72 -18.93 -19.29 0.94
CA ILE A 72 -17.54 -19.27 0.51
C ILE A 72 -17.47 -18.63 -0.89
N PRO A 73 -16.62 -17.60 -1.09
CA PRO A 73 -16.30 -17.13 -2.44
C PRO A 73 -15.88 -18.32 -3.31
N THR A 74 -16.57 -18.56 -4.42
CA THR A 74 -16.38 -19.78 -5.21
C THR A 74 -15.90 -19.46 -6.61
N ILE A 75 -14.79 -20.06 -7.02
CA ILE A 75 -14.29 -20.05 -8.40
C ILE A 75 -14.66 -21.40 -9.02
N ALA A 76 -15.41 -21.37 -10.11
CA ALA A 76 -15.77 -22.58 -10.84
C ALA A 76 -14.66 -22.97 -11.83
N THR A 77 -14.35 -24.26 -11.98
CA THR A 77 -13.47 -24.77 -13.03
C THR A 77 -14.29 -25.57 -14.05
N THR A 78 -14.06 -25.36 -15.34
CA THR A 78 -14.78 -26.05 -16.43
C THR A 78 -13.78 -26.74 -17.36
N GLU A 79 -14.19 -27.83 -18.01
CA GLU A 79 -13.32 -28.51 -18.99
C GLU A 79 -13.10 -27.64 -20.25
N SER A 80 -14.10 -26.85 -20.64
CA SER A 80 -14.04 -25.99 -21.82
C SER A 80 -14.82 -24.68 -21.68
N LEU A 81 -14.61 -23.76 -22.63
CA LEU A 81 -15.30 -22.49 -22.84
C LEU A 81 -16.68 -22.62 -23.53
N ASP A 82 -17.54 -23.52 -23.08
CA ASP A 82 -18.91 -23.60 -23.59
C ASP A 82 -19.80 -22.48 -23.00
N ASN A 83 -20.42 -21.68 -23.87
CA ASN A 83 -21.33 -20.59 -23.47
C ASN A 83 -22.51 -21.08 -22.62
N ALA A 84 -23.05 -22.27 -22.88
CA ALA A 84 -24.18 -22.79 -22.12
C ALA A 84 -23.78 -23.17 -20.68
N ILE A 85 -22.57 -23.69 -20.50
CA ILE A 85 -22.02 -23.97 -19.16
C ILE A 85 -21.66 -22.66 -18.46
N ARG A 86 -21.03 -21.73 -19.17
CA ARG A 86 -20.72 -20.39 -18.68
C ARG A 86 -21.96 -19.71 -18.11
N ASP A 87 -23.06 -19.65 -18.87
CA ASP A 87 -24.28 -18.97 -18.42
C ASP A 87 -24.86 -19.63 -17.16
N LYS A 88 -24.89 -20.97 -17.11
CA LYS A 88 -25.30 -21.71 -15.90
C LYS A 88 -24.41 -21.45 -14.68
N VAL A 89 -23.10 -21.29 -14.89
CA VAL A 89 -22.16 -20.97 -13.81
C VAL A 89 -22.39 -19.55 -13.32
N LEU A 90 -22.57 -18.59 -14.23
CA LEU A 90 -22.79 -17.17 -13.90
C LEU A 90 -24.20 -16.87 -13.37
N GLU A 91 -25.16 -17.77 -13.54
CA GLU A 91 -26.44 -17.76 -12.80
C GLU A 91 -26.24 -17.93 -11.29
N ARG A 92 -25.09 -18.44 -10.85
CA ARG A 92 -24.72 -18.60 -9.45
C ARG A 92 -23.86 -17.43 -8.97
N ASP A 93 -23.81 -17.25 -7.66
CA ASP A 93 -23.03 -16.18 -7.03
C ASP A 93 -21.53 -16.51 -6.91
N VAL A 94 -20.93 -16.94 -8.02
CA VAL A 94 -19.51 -17.23 -8.14
C VAL A 94 -18.66 -15.96 -8.26
N VAL A 95 -17.39 -16.10 -7.92
CA VAL A 95 -16.33 -15.12 -8.17
C VAL A 95 -16.07 -15.05 -9.67
N ASP A 96 -15.71 -16.19 -10.27
CA ASP A 96 -15.40 -16.30 -11.69
C ASP A 96 -15.45 -17.78 -12.13
N TYR A 97 -15.31 -18.02 -13.42
CA TYR A 97 -15.15 -19.36 -13.99
C TYR A 97 -13.84 -19.48 -14.78
N ILE A 98 -13.13 -20.59 -14.60
CA ILE A 98 -11.83 -20.84 -15.22
C ILE A 98 -11.88 -22.11 -16.08
N PRO A 99 -11.75 -21.99 -17.41
CA PRO A 99 -11.64 -23.16 -18.29
C PRO A 99 -10.26 -23.83 -18.14
N LYS A 100 -10.20 -25.16 -18.16
CA LYS A 100 -8.98 -25.96 -17.99
C LYS A 100 -8.24 -26.25 -19.30
N GLU A 101 -8.32 -25.33 -20.27
CA GLU A 101 -7.83 -25.58 -21.63
C GLU A 101 -6.32 -25.34 -21.82
N ASN A 102 -5.74 -24.37 -21.09
CA ASN A 102 -4.35 -23.95 -21.33
C ASN A 102 -3.67 -23.40 -20.05
N SER A 103 -2.35 -23.19 -20.13
CA SER A 103 -1.54 -22.69 -19.00
C SER A 103 -1.90 -21.26 -18.59
N GLN A 104 -2.35 -20.41 -19.51
CA GLN A 104 -2.70 -19.02 -19.23
C GLN A 104 -3.90 -18.93 -18.28
N ASN A 105 -4.83 -19.88 -18.36
CA ASN A 105 -5.98 -19.95 -17.45
C ASN A 105 -5.54 -20.24 -16.01
N TYR A 106 -4.50 -21.06 -15.82
CA TYR A 106 -3.93 -21.32 -14.49
C TYR A 106 -3.12 -20.12 -13.97
N ASP A 107 -2.43 -19.39 -14.84
CA ASP A 107 -1.77 -18.13 -14.46
C ASP A 107 -2.79 -17.08 -14.00
N TYR A 108 -3.92 -16.97 -14.72
CA TYR A 108 -5.03 -16.12 -14.33
C TYR A 108 -5.65 -16.55 -12.99
N LEU A 109 -5.88 -17.85 -12.78
CA LEU A 109 -6.36 -18.38 -11.50
C LEU A 109 -5.40 -18.05 -10.35
N ASN A 110 -4.09 -18.20 -10.54
CA ASN A 110 -3.10 -17.86 -9.53
C ASN A 110 -3.13 -16.37 -9.16
N ARG A 111 -3.29 -15.49 -10.18
CA ARG A 111 -3.46 -14.05 -9.95
C ARG A 111 -4.75 -13.77 -9.18
N LEU A 112 -5.86 -14.40 -9.56
CA LEU A 112 -7.16 -14.23 -8.91
C LEU A 112 -7.12 -14.65 -7.43
N ILE A 113 -6.51 -15.80 -7.10
CA ILE A 113 -6.32 -16.25 -5.71
C ILE A 113 -5.56 -15.20 -4.90
N SER A 114 -4.43 -14.71 -5.42
CA SER A 114 -3.62 -13.68 -4.76
C SER A 114 -4.41 -12.38 -4.57
N ARG A 115 -5.28 -12.05 -5.53
CA ARG A 115 -6.10 -10.84 -5.51
C ARG A 115 -7.22 -10.92 -4.46
N LEU A 116 -7.87 -12.07 -4.33
CA LEU A 116 -8.93 -12.29 -3.33
C LEU A 116 -8.45 -12.05 -1.90
N GLU A 117 -7.20 -12.36 -1.58
CA GLU A 117 -6.65 -12.09 -0.25
C GLU A 117 -6.45 -10.58 -0.04
N LYS A 118 -5.76 -9.91 -0.97
CA LYS A 118 -5.48 -8.47 -0.87
C LYS A 118 -6.76 -7.62 -0.85
N ASN A 119 -7.81 -8.04 -1.57
CA ASN A 119 -9.07 -7.31 -1.65
C ASN A 119 -9.77 -7.15 -0.29
N LYS A 120 -9.52 -8.05 0.67
CA LYS A 120 -10.08 -7.97 2.04
C LYS A 120 -9.75 -6.65 2.75
N SER A 121 -8.66 -6.01 2.37
CA SER A 121 -8.25 -4.70 2.90
C SER A 121 -8.55 -3.53 1.97
N THR A 122 -9.07 -3.77 0.76
CA THR A 122 -9.29 -2.74 -0.25
C THR A 122 -10.74 -2.28 -0.27
N GLY A 123 -10.96 -1.00 -0.01
CA GLY A 123 -12.28 -0.37 -0.06
C GLY A 123 -12.69 0.05 -1.47
N VAL A 124 -13.97 -0.15 -1.80
CA VAL A 124 -14.60 0.34 -3.03
C VAL A 124 -15.92 1.02 -2.69
N VAL A 125 -16.07 2.29 -3.06
CA VAL A 125 -17.31 3.05 -2.86
C VAL A 125 -18.16 2.96 -4.12
N VAL A 126 -19.43 2.57 -3.98
CA VAL A 126 -20.40 2.51 -5.07
C VAL A 126 -21.47 3.57 -4.85
N VAL A 127 -21.49 4.57 -5.73
CA VAL A 127 -22.42 5.71 -5.69
C VAL A 127 -23.44 5.57 -6.82
N SER A 128 -24.67 5.20 -6.47
CA SER A 128 -25.74 5.06 -7.45
C SER A 128 -27.11 5.09 -6.81
N THR A 129 -28.06 5.78 -7.43
CA THR A 129 -29.48 5.74 -7.03
C THR A 129 -30.21 4.53 -7.62
N ASN A 130 -29.68 3.93 -8.68
CA ASN A 130 -30.24 2.74 -9.31
C ASN A 130 -29.98 1.51 -8.42
N ARG A 131 -31.00 1.12 -7.65
CA ARG A 131 -30.93 -0.01 -6.72
C ARG A 131 -30.46 -1.31 -7.38
N VAL A 132 -30.97 -1.64 -8.58
CA VAL A 132 -30.63 -2.89 -9.26
C VAL A 132 -29.15 -2.90 -9.65
N LEU A 133 -28.66 -1.80 -10.24
CA LEU A 133 -27.26 -1.68 -10.62
C LEU A 133 -26.35 -1.67 -9.39
N ARG A 134 -26.70 -0.91 -8.34
CA ARG A 134 -25.92 -0.82 -7.10
C ARG A 134 -25.81 -2.17 -6.41
N THR A 135 -26.94 -2.86 -6.17
CA THR A 135 -26.95 -4.19 -5.54
C THR A 135 -26.15 -5.21 -6.34
N ARG A 136 -26.25 -5.19 -7.68
CA ARG A 136 -25.44 -6.07 -8.54
C ARG A 136 -23.95 -5.76 -8.41
N THR A 137 -23.54 -4.49 -8.54
CA THR A 137 -22.15 -4.05 -8.43
C THR A 137 -21.55 -4.41 -7.07
N VAL A 138 -22.27 -4.13 -5.98
CA VAL A 138 -21.85 -4.45 -4.61
C VAL A 138 -21.70 -5.96 -4.43
N SER A 139 -22.67 -6.75 -4.90
CA SER A 139 -22.58 -8.22 -4.83
C SER A 139 -21.35 -8.75 -5.57
N LEU A 140 -21.04 -8.24 -6.76
CA LEU A 140 -19.84 -8.63 -7.50
C LEU A 140 -18.54 -8.28 -6.76
N LEU A 141 -18.47 -7.09 -6.16
CA LEU A 141 -17.30 -6.66 -5.38
C LEU A 141 -17.11 -7.53 -4.13
N GLN A 142 -18.19 -7.81 -3.40
CA GLN A 142 -18.15 -8.64 -2.18
C GLN A 142 -17.75 -10.09 -2.48
N ARG A 143 -18.20 -10.68 -3.59
CA ARG A 143 -17.71 -12.00 -4.04
C ARG A 143 -16.21 -12.00 -4.26
N HIS A 144 -15.64 -10.87 -4.70
CA HIS A 144 -14.20 -10.69 -4.84
C HIS A 144 -13.50 -10.26 -3.54
N ASN A 145 -14.16 -10.36 -2.39
CA ASN A 145 -13.68 -9.97 -1.06
C ASN A 145 -13.35 -8.48 -0.88
N PHE A 146 -13.80 -7.59 -1.77
CA PHE A 146 -13.65 -6.15 -1.54
C PHE A 146 -14.54 -5.67 -0.38
N ILE A 147 -14.06 -4.67 0.36
CA ILE A 147 -14.92 -3.92 1.29
C ILE A 147 -15.74 -2.93 0.46
N ALA A 148 -17.00 -3.29 0.18
CA ALA A 148 -17.90 -2.46 -0.62
C ALA A 148 -18.73 -1.51 0.26
N PHE A 149 -18.67 -0.21 -0.03
CA PHE A 149 -19.47 0.82 0.62
C PHE A 149 -20.57 1.31 -0.34
N GLU A 150 -21.80 1.38 0.15
CA GLU A 150 -22.94 1.87 -0.64
C GLU A 150 -23.28 3.31 -0.29
N CYS A 151 -23.34 4.18 -1.30
CA CYS A 151 -23.72 5.58 -1.16
C CYS A 151 -24.84 5.94 -2.15
N LEU A 152 -25.78 6.78 -1.72
CA LEU A 152 -26.87 7.25 -2.58
C LEU A 152 -26.59 8.65 -3.15
N THR A 153 -25.77 9.44 -2.48
CA THR A 153 -25.40 10.80 -2.86
C THR A 153 -23.89 10.96 -2.97
N ALA A 154 -23.45 12.01 -3.68
CA ALA A 154 -22.04 12.40 -3.68
C ALA A 154 -21.56 12.83 -2.28
N THR A 155 -22.46 13.46 -1.51
CA THR A 155 -22.18 13.89 -0.14
C THR A 155 -21.88 12.70 0.79
N ASP A 156 -22.69 11.65 0.76
CA ASP A 156 -22.44 10.41 1.55
C ASP A 156 -21.09 9.78 1.17
N ALA A 157 -20.76 9.79 -0.12
CA ALA A 157 -19.52 9.21 -0.62
C ALA A 157 -18.28 10.01 -0.14
N MET A 158 -18.36 11.34 -0.12
CA MET A 158 -17.30 12.19 0.44
C MET A 158 -17.09 11.93 1.93
N GLN A 159 -18.17 11.78 2.70
CA GLN A 159 -18.07 11.41 4.12
C GLN A 159 -17.41 10.04 4.28
N CYS A 160 -17.89 9.03 3.54
CA CYS A 160 -17.32 7.68 3.56
C CYS A 160 -15.81 7.68 3.25
N LEU A 161 -15.37 8.46 2.26
CA LEU A 161 -13.95 8.58 1.90
C LEU A 161 -13.12 9.24 3.01
N SER A 162 -13.69 10.17 3.77
CA SER A 162 -12.99 10.80 4.90
C SER A 162 -12.81 9.87 6.09
N GLU A 163 -13.72 8.91 6.26
CA GLU A 163 -13.71 7.93 7.35
C GLU A 163 -12.89 6.67 6.99
N ASN A 164 -12.64 6.41 5.70
CA ASN A 164 -12.05 5.16 5.21
C ASN A 164 -10.86 5.41 4.28
N ASN A 165 -9.65 5.43 4.86
CA ASN A 165 -8.39 5.65 4.12
C ASN A 165 -7.96 4.47 3.22
N ASN A 166 -8.62 3.32 3.35
CA ASN A 166 -8.33 2.10 2.58
C ASN A 166 -9.13 2.02 1.27
N VAL A 167 -9.97 3.01 0.97
CA VAL A 167 -10.68 3.09 -0.31
C VAL A 167 -9.69 3.38 -1.43
N ARG A 168 -9.78 2.63 -2.53
CA ARG A 168 -8.92 2.79 -3.71
C ARG A 168 -9.70 3.05 -5.00
N LEU A 169 -11.00 2.78 -5.00
CA LEU A 169 -11.87 2.95 -6.16
C LEU A 169 -13.22 3.55 -5.75
N VAL A 170 -13.68 4.53 -6.52
CA VAL A 170 -15.06 5.00 -6.53
C VAL A 170 -15.71 4.60 -7.85
N ILE A 171 -16.86 3.96 -7.78
CA ILE A 171 -17.71 3.63 -8.93
C ILE A 171 -18.96 4.52 -8.84
N THR A 172 -19.20 5.38 -9.82
CA THR A 172 -20.33 6.31 -9.80
C THR A 172 -21.13 6.27 -11.09
N ASP A 173 -22.45 6.39 -11.01
CA ASP A 173 -23.26 6.73 -12.17
C ASP A 173 -23.28 8.24 -12.45
N ASN A 174 -23.96 8.67 -13.52
CA ASN A 174 -24.06 10.10 -13.86
C ASN A 174 -25.21 10.83 -13.13
N THR A 175 -26.17 10.11 -12.56
CA THR A 175 -27.43 10.66 -12.06
C THR A 175 -27.51 10.46 -10.55
N LEU A 176 -26.91 11.39 -9.81
CA LEU A 176 -26.99 11.46 -8.37
C LEU A 176 -28.04 12.50 -7.94
N PRO A 177 -28.61 12.39 -6.72
CA PRO A 177 -29.65 13.31 -6.25
C PRO A 177 -29.14 14.74 -6.03
N ASP A 178 -27.88 14.88 -5.62
CA ASP A 178 -27.27 16.15 -5.18
C ASP A 178 -26.40 16.82 -6.24
N MET A 179 -25.87 16.07 -7.22
CA MET A 179 -25.12 16.60 -8.36
C MET A 179 -25.03 15.61 -9.52
N THR A 180 -24.46 16.02 -10.65
CA THR A 180 -24.15 15.05 -11.72
C THR A 180 -22.89 14.26 -11.36
N GLY A 181 -22.79 13.02 -11.84
CA GLY A 181 -21.59 12.19 -11.64
C GLY A 181 -20.31 12.83 -12.17
N THR A 182 -20.40 13.57 -13.28
CA THR A 182 -19.27 14.33 -13.84
C THR A 182 -18.81 15.48 -12.92
N HIS A 183 -19.75 16.18 -12.26
CA HIS A 183 -19.43 17.18 -11.25
C HIS A 183 -18.86 16.54 -9.98
N PHE A 184 -19.38 15.38 -9.57
CA PHE A 184 -18.84 14.62 -8.45
C PHE A 184 -17.39 14.18 -8.70
N VAL A 185 -17.07 13.63 -9.88
CA VAL A 185 -15.70 13.29 -10.29
C VAL A 185 -14.80 14.52 -10.23
N ALA A 186 -15.25 15.66 -10.76
CA ALA A 186 -14.47 16.90 -10.71
C ALA A 186 -14.24 17.39 -9.26
N SER A 187 -15.21 17.22 -8.36
CA SER A 187 -15.06 17.53 -6.94
C SER A 187 -14.07 16.60 -6.25
N LEU A 188 -14.14 15.28 -6.50
CA LEU A 188 -13.17 14.32 -5.99
C LEU A 188 -11.75 14.66 -6.44
N ARG A 189 -11.57 15.14 -7.68
CA ARG A 189 -10.25 15.53 -8.21
C ARG A 189 -9.65 16.78 -7.59
N LYS A 190 -10.44 17.57 -6.87
CA LYS A 190 -9.89 18.65 -6.03
C LYS A 190 -9.25 18.11 -4.74
N ALA A 191 -9.70 16.96 -4.26
CA ALA A 191 -9.23 16.34 -3.02
C ALA A 191 -8.23 15.19 -3.25
N PHE A 192 -8.35 14.45 -4.35
CA PHE A 192 -7.57 13.24 -4.63
C PHE A 192 -6.98 13.24 -6.03
N SER A 193 -5.68 12.98 -6.13
CA SER A 193 -5.02 12.77 -7.43
C SER A 193 -5.47 11.46 -8.08
N LYS A 194 -5.19 11.32 -9.39
CA LYS A 194 -5.53 10.09 -10.15
C LYS A 194 -4.79 8.85 -9.65
N GLU A 195 -3.68 9.04 -8.96
CA GLU A 195 -2.84 8.00 -8.37
C GLU A 195 -3.20 7.68 -6.92
N GLN A 196 -4.03 8.51 -6.26
CA GLN A 196 -4.49 8.27 -4.90
C GLN A 196 -5.85 7.58 -4.88
N LEU A 197 -6.74 7.96 -5.80
CA LEU A 197 -8.09 7.43 -5.88
C LEU A 197 -8.50 7.21 -7.33
N SER A 198 -8.73 5.95 -7.69
CA SER A 198 -9.31 5.64 -8.99
C SER A 198 -10.81 5.95 -8.98
N ILE A 199 -11.30 6.52 -10.08
CA ILE A 199 -12.72 6.82 -10.28
C ILE A 199 -13.18 6.20 -11.58
N MET A 200 -14.18 5.32 -11.50
CA MET A 200 -14.83 4.68 -12.62
C MET A 200 -16.25 5.20 -12.79
N GLY A 201 -16.54 5.78 -13.95
CA GLY A 201 -17.91 6.14 -14.30
C GLY A 201 -18.67 4.94 -14.86
N ILE A 202 -19.93 4.75 -14.47
CA ILE A 202 -20.85 3.83 -15.14
C ILE A 202 -21.95 4.67 -15.81
N ALA A 203 -22.15 4.50 -17.12
CA ALA A 203 -23.33 5.12 -17.76
C ALA A 203 -24.08 4.16 -18.66
N GLY A 204 -25.41 4.23 -18.52
CA GLY A 204 -26.36 3.67 -19.48
C GLY A 204 -26.83 4.72 -20.48
N GLY A 205 -27.41 4.25 -21.59
CA GLY A 205 -28.11 5.09 -22.56
C GLY A 205 -27.40 5.31 -23.90
N LYS A 206 -28.07 6.07 -24.80
CA LYS A 206 -27.66 6.31 -26.19
C LYS A 206 -26.62 7.43 -26.37
N GLY A 207 -26.26 8.14 -25.30
CA GLY A 207 -25.32 9.27 -25.36
C GLY A 207 -23.86 8.80 -25.45
N MET A 208 -23.33 8.65 -26.67
CA MET A 208 -21.92 8.32 -26.91
C MET A 208 -20.93 9.29 -26.24
N LEU A 209 -21.40 10.51 -25.91
CA LEU A 209 -20.60 11.55 -25.26
C LEU A 209 -20.41 11.36 -23.74
N MET A 210 -21.16 10.46 -23.08
CA MET A 210 -21.07 10.32 -21.62
C MET A 210 -19.70 9.81 -21.17
N SER A 211 -19.11 8.85 -21.90
CA SER A 211 -17.74 8.39 -21.63
C SER A 211 -16.74 9.55 -21.73
N ALA A 212 -16.86 10.37 -22.79
CA ALA A 212 -16.00 11.53 -22.99
C ALA A 212 -16.14 12.55 -21.85
N HIS A 213 -17.35 12.76 -21.31
CA HIS A 213 -17.56 13.68 -20.20
C HIS A 213 -16.91 13.17 -18.90
N PHE A 214 -17.06 11.89 -18.55
CA PHE A 214 -16.38 11.32 -17.38
C PHE A 214 -14.85 11.44 -17.47
N ILE A 215 -14.28 11.09 -18.62
CA ILE A 215 -12.83 11.19 -18.83
C ILE A 215 -12.35 12.65 -18.75
N LYS A 216 -13.07 13.59 -19.38
CA LYS A 216 -12.75 15.03 -19.32
C LYS A 216 -12.90 15.61 -17.92
N SER A 217 -13.80 15.08 -17.10
CA SER A 217 -13.96 15.45 -15.69
C SER A 217 -12.89 14.84 -14.77
N GLY A 218 -12.09 13.90 -15.27
CA GLY A 218 -10.95 13.33 -14.54
C GLY A 218 -11.12 11.89 -14.05
N ALA A 219 -12.14 11.17 -14.52
CA ALA A 219 -12.27 9.73 -14.26
C ALA A 219 -11.04 8.97 -14.80
N ASN A 220 -10.68 7.86 -14.15
CA ASN A 220 -9.64 6.95 -14.62
C ASN A 220 -10.17 6.05 -15.72
N ASP A 221 -11.41 5.60 -15.55
CA ASP A 221 -12.03 4.63 -16.44
C ASP A 221 -13.56 4.85 -16.52
N PHE A 222 -14.17 4.13 -17.46
CA PHE A 222 -15.60 4.18 -17.69
C PHE A 222 -16.12 2.83 -18.19
N LEU A 223 -17.33 2.46 -17.74
CA LEU A 223 -18.00 1.25 -18.18
C LEU A 223 -19.43 1.55 -18.69
N ARG A 224 -19.77 1.00 -19.86
CA ARG A 224 -21.07 1.22 -20.49
C ARG A 224 -22.05 0.12 -20.10
N VAL A 225 -23.27 0.48 -19.74
CA VAL A 225 -24.37 -0.47 -19.53
C VAL A 225 -25.10 -0.75 -20.85
N PRO A 226 -25.37 -2.03 -21.23
CA PRO A 226 -25.04 -3.26 -20.49
C PRO A 226 -23.58 -3.71 -20.67
N TYR A 227 -23.03 -4.36 -19.65
CA TYR A 227 -21.69 -4.98 -19.63
C TYR A 227 -21.77 -6.42 -19.09
N CYS A 228 -20.79 -7.26 -19.45
CA CYS A 228 -20.63 -8.59 -18.87
C CYS A 228 -19.85 -8.54 -17.55
N HIS A 229 -19.97 -9.62 -16.77
CA HIS A 229 -19.31 -9.78 -15.46
C HIS A 229 -17.79 -9.62 -15.59
N GLU A 230 -17.22 -10.28 -16.60
CA GLU A 230 -15.80 -10.34 -16.86
C GLU A 230 -15.22 -8.96 -17.22
N GLU A 231 -15.94 -8.17 -18.02
CA GLU A 231 -15.54 -6.81 -18.36
C GLU A 231 -15.52 -5.90 -17.12
N PHE A 232 -16.56 -5.97 -16.29
CA PHE A 232 -16.63 -5.20 -15.05
C PHE A 232 -15.45 -5.51 -14.13
N LEU A 233 -15.18 -6.79 -13.87
CA LEU A 233 -14.08 -7.18 -12.99
C LEU A 233 -12.71 -6.86 -13.57
N CYS A 234 -12.53 -7.03 -14.88
CA CYS A 234 -11.30 -6.62 -15.56
C CYS A 234 -11.00 -5.13 -15.30
N ARG A 235 -12.01 -4.27 -15.46
CA ARG A 235 -11.90 -2.83 -15.22
C ARG A 235 -11.62 -2.52 -13.76
N VAL A 236 -12.33 -3.15 -12.82
CA VAL A 236 -12.12 -2.94 -11.39
C VAL A 236 -10.70 -3.34 -10.99
N MET A 237 -10.26 -4.54 -11.38
CA MET A 237 -8.93 -5.04 -11.05
C MET A 237 -7.82 -4.18 -11.65
N GLN A 238 -7.93 -3.78 -12.92
CA GLN A 238 -6.93 -2.90 -13.55
C GLN A 238 -6.77 -1.56 -12.81
N ASN A 239 -7.89 -0.97 -12.39
CA ASN A 239 -7.86 0.31 -11.67
C ASN A 239 -7.25 0.18 -10.27
N VAL A 240 -7.59 -0.88 -9.53
CA VAL A 240 -7.02 -1.13 -8.21
C VAL A 240 -5.53 -1.49 -8.31
N GLU A 241 -5.15 -2.41 -9.20
CA GLU A 241 -3.76 -2.80 -9.44
C GLU A 241 -2.89 -1.61 -9.88
N TYR A 242 -3.44 -0.68 -10.67
CA TYR A 242 -2.75 0.54 -11.05
C TYR A 242 -2.42 1.43 -9.83
N ILE A 243 -3.40 1.70 -8.96
CA ILE A 243 -3.18 2.53 -7.77
C ILE A 243 -2.13 1.86 -6.87
N GLU A 244 -2.27 0.56 -6.60
CA GLU A 244 -1.30 -0.19 -5.80
C GLU A 244 0.11 -0.17 -6.40
N SER A 245 0.23 -0.31 -7.73
CA SER A 245 1.53 -0.26 -8.41
C SER A 245 2.17 1.11 -8.31
N VAL A 246 1.38 2.17 -8.41
CA VAL A 246 1.90 3.54 -8.24
C VAL A 246 2.29 3.81 -6.79
N GLU A 247 1.51 3.32 -5.82
CA GLU A 247 1.89 3.38 -4.39
C GLU A 247 3.21 2.65 -4.13
N GLU A 248 3.39 1.45 -4.70
CA GLU A 248 4.62 0.68 -4.61
C GLU A 248 5.81 1.43 -5.22
N ILE A 249 5.65 1.94 -6.46
CA ILE A 249 6.70 2.73 -7.13
C ILE A 249 7.06 3.97 -6.31
N ARG A 250 6.07 4.66 -5.74
CA ARG A 250 6.30 5.83 -4.89
C ARG A 250 7.06 5.43 -3.62
N ARG A 251 6.66 4.36 -2.97
CA ARG A 251 7.36 3.84 -1.78
C ARG A 251 8.81 3.56 -2.13
N VAL A 252 9.07 2.70 -3.11
CA VAL A 252 10.44 2.35 -3.55
C VAL A 252 11.25 3.58 -3.98
N ALA A 253 10.63 4.56 -4.64
CA ALA A 253 11.31 5.77 -5.07
C ALA A 253 11.59 6.78 -3.93
N ASN A 254 10.85 6.70 -2.82
CA ASN A 254 10.91 7.67 -1.72
C ASN A 254 11.54 7.12 -0.43
N THR A 255 11.69 5.80 -0.30
CA THR A 255 12.34 5.16 0.86
C THR A 255 13.74 4.67 0.51
N ASP A 256 14.62 4.64 1.50
CA ASP A 256 15.87 3.90 1.43
C ASP A 256 15.57 2.39 1.55
N TYR A 257 16.05 1.60 0.59
CA TYR A 257 15.69 0.18 0.50
C TYR A 257 16.21 -0.66 1.68
N LEU A 258 17.28 -0.20 2.35
CA LEU A 258 17.92 -0.95 3.41
C LEU A 258 17.29 -0.65 4.77
N THR A 259 17.05 0.64 5.06
CA THR A 259 16.59 1.08 6.38
C THR A 259 15.08 1.31 6.45
N GLY A 260 14.39 1.46 5.33
CA GLY A 260 12.96 1.79 5.28
C GLY A 260 12.64 3.28 5.52
N LEU A 261 13.59 4.05 6.04
CA LEU A 261 13.44 5.51 6.22
C LEU A 261 13.24 6.22 4.88
N PRO A 262 12.64 7.43 4.87
CA PRO A 262 12.70 8.31 3.71
C PRO A 262 14.14 8.44 3.17
N ASN A 263 14.29 8.45 1.85
CA ASN A 263 15.57 8.73 1.23
C ASN A 263 15.80 10.24 1.09
N ARG A 264 17.04 10.62 0.77
CA ARG A 264 17.45 12.02 0.55
C ARG A 264 16.52 12.80 -0.38
N ARG A 265 16.05 12.18 -1.47
CA ARG A 265 15.16 12.85 -2.44
C ARG A 265 13.80 13.16 -1.79
N HIS A 266 13.24 12.21 -1.04
CA HIS A 266 11.97 12.39 -0.35
C HIS A 266 12.07 13.41 0.78
N PHE A 267 13.18 13.45 1.51
CA PHE A 267 13.45 14.46 2.52
C PHE A 267 13.31 15.88 1.98
N PHE A 268 13.96 16.20 0.85
CA PHE A 268 13.82 17.52 0.22
C PHE A 268 12.40 17.80 -0.27
N TYR A 269 11.70 16.79 -0.79
CA TYR A 269 10.30 16.95 -1.18
C TYR A 269 9.42 17.32 0.03
N MET A 270 9.55 16.61 1.15
CA MET A 270 8.81 16.90 2.38
C MET A 270 9.11 18.30 2.90
N LEU A 271 10.37 18.71 2.85
CA LEU A 271 10.77 20.08 3.18
C LEU A 271 10.08 21.09 2.28
N THR A 272 10.03 20.91 0.95
CA THR A 272 9.35 21.89 0.08
C THR A 272 7.86 22.06 0.35
N VAL A 273 7.19 21.01 0.86
CA VAL A 273 5.77 21.04 1.22
C VAL A 273 5.56 21.72 2.57
N GLN A 274 6.40 21.42 3.58
CA GLN A 274 6.29 21.99 4.92
C GLN A 274 6.95 23.38 5.07
N HIS A 275 7.91 23.74 4.21
CA HIS A 275 8.64 25.02 4.23
C HIS A 275 7.76 26.25 3.96
N GLN A 276 6.51 26.06 3.52
CA GLN A 276 5.63 27.18 3.21
C GLN A 276 5.16 27.94 4.46
N ASN A 277 5.30 27.36 5.66
CA ASN A 277 4.90 27.97 6.94
C ASN A 277 5.95 27.72 8.04
N LEU A 278 7.20 28.15 7.83
CA LEU A 278 8.26 27.94 8.82
C LEU A 278 8.06 28.76 10.08
N SER A 279 8.11 28.06 11.22
CA SER A 279 8.32 28.66 12.53
C SER A 279 9.73 29.27 12.61
N ASP A 280 9.89 30.33 13.41
CA ASP A 280 11.21 30.84 13.80
C ASP A 280 11.95 29.85 14.74
N ALA A 281 11.28 28.79 15.18
CA ALA A 281 11.85 27.67 15.93
C ALA A 281 11.96 26.44 15.03
N HIS A 282 13.10 26.26 14.37
CA HIS A 282 13.41 25.04 13.62
C HIS A 282 14.90 24.68 13.70
N ALA A 283 15.20 23.39 13.57
CA ALA A 283 16.55 22.86 13.56
C ALA A 283 16.72 21.73 12.54
N LEU A 284 17.94 21.58 12.04
CA LEU A 284 18.34 20.48 11.16
C LEU A 284 19.57 19.79 11.75
N ALA A 285 19.57 18.47 11.76
CA ALA A 285 20.69 17.66 12.22
C ALA A 285 21.18 16.70 11.13
N LEU A 286 22.50 16.67 10.92
CA LEU A 286 23.18 15.63 10.17
C LEU A 286 23.89 14.69 11.14
N ILE A 287 23.64 13.41 10.99
CA ILE A 287 24.16 12.34 11.84
C ILE A 287 25.02 11.43 10.97
N ASP A 288 26.19 11.05 11.45
CA ASP A 288 27.08 10.10 10.78
C ASP A 288 27.63 9.09 11.79
N LEU A 289 27.61 7.81 11.41
CA LEU A 289 28.11 6.74 12.26
C LEU A 289 29.64 6.68 12.25
N ASP A 290 30.20 6.79 13.45
CA ASP A 290 31.64 6.84 13.61
C ASP A 290 32.28 5.50 13.25
N PHE A 291 33.34 5.56 12.45
CA PHE A 291 34.13 4.40 12.03
C PHE A 291 33.30 3.29 11.34
N PHE A 292 32.18 3.64 10.69
CA PHE A 292 31.32 2.67 10.02
C PHE A 292 32.05 1.83 8.96
N LYS A 293 32.97 2.42 8.22
CA LYS A 293 33.84 1.68 7.30
C LYS A 293 34.63 0.57 8.00
N SER A 294 35.15 0.81 9.20
CA SER A 294 35.88 -0.19 9.98
C SER A 294 34.98 -1.34 10.42
N ILE A 295 33.70 -1.08 10.69
CA ILE A 295 32.70 -2.12 10.96
C ILE A 295 32.54 -3.03 9.72
N ASN A 296 32.36 -2.45 8.54
CA ASN A 296 32.26 -3.21 7.29
C ASN A 296 33.53 -4.02 7.01
N ASP A 297 34.70 -3.40 7.15
CA ASP A 297 36.00 -4.04 6.88
C ASP A 297 36.27 -5.20 7.86
N THR A 298 35.76 -5.12 9.10
CA THR A 298 35.99 -6.13 10.15
C THR A 298 34.95 -7.25 10.15
N TYR A 299 33.67 -6.92 9.95
CA TYR A 299 32.55 -7.84 10.15
C TYR A 299 31.77 -8.16 8.86
N GLY A 300 32.14 -7.53 7.75
CA GLY A 300 31.47 -7.66 6.46
C GLY A 300 30.29 -6.71 6.29
N HIS A 301 29.88 -6.51 5.03
CA HIS A 301 28.79 -5.59 4.69
C HIS A 301 27.44 -6.00 5.30
N ASP A 302 27.15 -7.30 5.40
CA ASP A 302 25.92 -7.78 6.04
C ASP A 302 25.81 -7.32 7.51
N ALA A 303 26.94 -7.21 8.21
CA ALA A 303 26.97 -6.70 9.59
C ALA A 303 26.72 -5.19 9.63
N GLY A 304 27.31 -4.43 8.70
CA GLY A 304 27.03 -3.00 8.55
C GLY A 304 25.56 -2.72 8.23
N ASP A 305 24.94 -3.56 7.40
CA ASP A 305 23.53 -3.47 7.06
C ASP A 305 22.61 -3.65 8.28
N VAL A 306 22.95 -4.59 9.17
CA VAL A 306 22.24 -4.76 10.44
C VAL A 306 22.42 -3.54 11.34
N VAL A 307 23.62 -2.98 11.40
CA VAL A 307 23.88 -1.75 12.18
C VAL A 307 23.02 -0.59 11.66
N LEU A 308 22.99 -0.37 10.35
CA LEU A 308 22.20 0.70 9.74
C LEU A 308 20.71 0.55 10.02
N LYS A 309 20.18 -0.68 9.96
CA LYS A 309 18.78 -0.97 10.30
C LYS A 309 18.48 -0.69 11.78
N ALA A 310 19.37 -1.07 12.68
CA ALA A 310 19.20 -0.82 14.11
C ALA A 310 19.18 0.69 14.42
N ILE A 311 20.12 1.45 13.86
CA ILE A 311 20.16 2.91 14.04
C ILE A 311 18.93 3.57 13.42
N ALA A 312 18.50 3.15 12.24
CA ALA A 312 17.29 3.68 11.62
C ALA A 312 16.04 3.48 12.48
N ALA A 313 15.88 2.29 13.08
CA ALA A 313 14.78 2.00 14.01
C ALA A 313 14.85 2.87 15.27
N LEU A 314 16.06 3.14 15.79
CA LEU A 314 16.24 4.07 16.92
C LEU A 314 15.85 5.51 16.54
N ILE A 315 16.23 5.98 15.35
CA ILE A 315 15.85 7.31 14.85
C ILE A 315 14.33 7.41 14.74
N GLU A 316 13.68 6.42 14.11
CA GLU A 316 12.22 6.40 13.96
C GLU A 316 11.49 6.39 15.32
N PHE A 317 12.03 5.66 16.30
CA PHE A 317 11.48 5.61 17.66
C PHE A 317 11.67 6.93 18.44
N TYR A 318 12.83 7.57 18.34
CA TYR A 318 13.14 8.82 19.08
C TYR A 318 12.52 10.07 18.46
N PHE A 319 12.26 10.05 17.15
CA PHE A 319 11.80 11.22 16.38
C PHE A 319 10.55 10.88 15.53
N PRO A 320 9.45 10.41 16.14
CA PRO A 320 8.27 9.93 15.40
C PRO A 320 7.53 11.04 14.65
N ASP A 321 7.62 12.28 15.14
CA ASP A 321 6.91 13.43 14.59
C ASP A 321 7.81 14.32 13.70
N GLU A 322 9.09 13.96 13.54
CA GLU A 322 10.06 14.76 12.79
C GLU A 322 10.27 14.25 11.36
N ILE A 323 10.80 15.09 10.47
CA ILE A 323 11.18 14.64 9.13
C ILE A 323 12.55 13.97 9.21
N ILE A 324 12.55 12.64 9.21
CA ILE A 324 13.76 11.81 9.25
C ILE A 324 14.10 11.24 7.87
N SER A 325 15.38 10.99 7.60
CA SER A 325 15.81 10.35 6.36
C SER A 325 17.20 9.74 6.44
N ARG A 326 17.50 8.79 5.54
CA ARG A 326 18.88 8.37 5.24
C ARG A 326 19.38 9.10 4.00
N PHE A 327 20.51 9.78 4.13
CA PHE A 327 21.10 10.57 3.04
C PHE A 327 21.97 9.74 2.10
N GLY A 328 22.53 8.65 2.60
CA GLY A 328 23.35 7.69 1.88
C GLY A 328 24.50 7.18 2.75
N GLY A 329 25.04 6.00 2.45
CA GLY A 329 26.10 5.41 3.28
C GLY A 329 25.68 5.31 4.76
N GLU A 330 26.47 5.87 5.64
CA GLU A 330 26.27 5.96 7.08
C GLU A 330 25.61 7.27 7.57
N GLU A 331 25.13 8.11 6.66
CA GLU A 331 24.60 9.43 6.97
C GLU A 331 23.07 9.45 7.08
N PHE A 332 22.56 10.07 8.14
CA PHE A 332 21.15 10.31 8.40
C PHE A 332 20.89 11.81 8.61
N CYS A 333 19.68 12.24 8.33
CA CYS A 333 19.26 13.64 8.48
C CYS A 333 17.92 13.72 9.18
N ILE A 334 17.80 14.65 10.12
CA ILE A 334 16.57 14.93 10.87
C ILE A 334 16.28 16.42 10.72
N TYR A 335 15.04 16.75 10.40
CA TYR A 335 14.55 18.12 10.40
C TYR A 335 13.38 18.26 11.37
N MET A 336 13.52 19.24 12.26
CA MET A 336 12.59 19.53 13.34
C MET A 336 11.93 20.90 13.09
N PRO A 337 10.74 20.96 12.48
CA PRO A 337 10.12 22.20 11.99
C PRO A 337 9.61 23.13 13.09
N SER A 338 9.53 22.66 14.33
CA SER A 338 8.95 23.40 15.46
C SER A 338 9.78 23.28 16.73
N THR A 339 11.08 23.04 16.59
CA THR A 339 12.01 22.85 17.71
C THR A 339 13.13 23.90 17.64
N PRO A 340 13.28 24.76 18.67
CA PRO A 340 14.41 25.67 18.80
C PRO A 340 15.76 24.95 18.80
N LEU A 341 16.84 25.66 18.46
CA LEU A 341 18.18 25.07 18.32
C LEU A 341 18.69 24.43 19.62
N ASP A 342 18.51 25.10 20.75
CA ASP A 342 18.92 24.60 22.08
C ASP A 342 18.18 23.31 22.45
N GLU A 343 16.85 23.29 22.32
CA GLU A 343 16.04 22.09 22.58
C GLU A 343 16.43 20.94 21.64
N ALA A 344 16.65 21.23 20.35
CA ALA A 344 17.11 20.25 19.38
C ALA A 344 18.45 19.62 19.78
N CYS A 345 19.39 20.43 20.29
CA CYS A 345 20.69 19.95 20.74
C CYS A 345 20.57 19.02 21.95
N GLU A 346 19.71 19.34 22.91
CA GLU A 346 19.46 18.49 24.09
C GLU A 346 18.88 17.13 23.67
N ARG A 347 17.83 17.14 22.82
CA ARG A 347 17.21 15.92 22.29
C ARG A 347 18.22 15.04 21.54
N LEU A 348 19.08 15.66 20.73
CA LEU A 348 20.10 14.95 19.95
C LEU A 348 21.24 14.40 20.81
N GLU A 349 21.61 15.09 21.89
CA GLU A 349 22.62 14.59 22.83
C GLU A 349 22.09 13.38 23.60
N ASP A 350 20.82 13.38 23.97
CA ASP A 350 20.18 12.20 24.57
C ASP A 350 20.08 11.04 23.60
N PHE A 351 19.70 11.31 22.34
CA PHE A 351 19.74 10.29 21.28
C PHE A 351 21.17 9.73 21.07
N ARG A 352 22.20 10.58 21.06
CA ARG A 352 23.60 10.14 20.90
C ARG A 352 24.00 9.16 22.01
N LYS A 353 23.65 9.44 23.27
CA LYS A 353 23.91 8.53 24.40
C LYS A 353 23.22 7.18 24.23
N VAL A 354 22.02 7.17 23.66
CA VAL A 354 21.26 5.94 23.38
C VAL A 354 21.97 5.12 22.32
N VAL A 355 22.41 5.75 21.21
CA VAL A 355 23.20 5.08 20.18
C VAL A 355 24.48 4.47 20.77
N GLU A 356 25.20 5.22 21.61
CA GLU A 356 26.41 4.74 22.27
C GLU A 356 26.16 3.55 23.22
N ALA A 357 25.01 3.54 23.89
CA ALA A 357 24.62 2.46 24.81
C ALA A 357 24.11 1.20 24.09
N GLU A 358 23.60 1.34 22.86
CA GLU A 358 22.98 0.26 22.11
C GLU A 358 23.96 -0.88 21.79
N VAL A 359 23.52 -2.11 22.03
CA VAL A 359 24.29 -3.33 21.73
C VAL A 359 23.60 -4.08 20.60
N ILE A 360 24.15 -3.93 19.40
CA ILE A 360 23.58 -4.51 18.19
C ILE A 360 24.04 -5.96 18.09
N GLN A 361 23.08 -6.89 18.25
CA GLN A 361 23.33 -8.32 18.24
C GLN A 361 23.43 -8.87 16.81
N LEU A 362 24.53 -9.56 16.52
CA LEU A 362 24.72 -10.35 15.30
C LEU A 362 24.79 -11.85 15.66
N PRO A 363 24.60 -12.77 14.70
CA PRO A 363 24.61 -14.21 14.98
C PRO A 363 25.86 -14.75 15.69
N LYS A 364 26.98 -14.04 15.62
CA LYS A 364 28.29 -14.49 16.13
C LYS A 364 29.01 -13.46 17.02
N THR A 365 28.50 -12.24 17.14
CA THR A 365 29.17 -11.17 17.89
C THR A 365 28.19 -10.05 18.24
N ASN A 366 28.60 -9.13 19.10
CA ASN A 366 27.87 -7.90 19.39
C ASN A 366 28.70 -6.71 18.91
N ILE A 367 28.03 -5.72 18.31
CA ILE A 367 28.65 -4.49 17.84
C ILE A 367 28.13 -3.32 18.65
N LYS A 368 29.03 -2.41 19.03
CA LYS A 368 28.69 -1.08 19.53
C LYS A 368 29.18 -0.06 18.51
N VAL A 369 28.40 0.99 18.33
CA VAL A 369 28.71 2.10 17.42
C VAL A 369 28.40 3.41 18.11
N THR A 370 29.12 4.46 17.76
CA THR A 370 28.83 5.84 18.19
C THR A 370 28.45 6.68 16.98
N CYS A 371 27.89 7.85 17.20
CA CYS A 371 27.60 8.79 16.14
C CYS A 371 28.11 10.20 16.47
N SER A 372 28.51 10.91 15.42
CA SER A 372 28.78 12.33 15.47
C SER A 372 27.58 13.07 14.87
N ILE A 373 27.19 14.19 15.47
CA ILE A 373 26.00 14.95 15.07
C ILE A 373 26.34 16.43 14.89
N GLY A 374 26.00 16.99 13.73
CA GLY A 374 26.08 18.42 13.45
C GLY A 374 24.69 19.03 13.35
N VAL A 375 24.45 20.12 14.08
CA VAL A 375 23.12 20.76 14.21
C VAL A 375 23.19 22.21 13.75
N SER A 376 22.21 22.66 12.96
CA SER A 376 22.02 24.06 12.57
C SER A 376 20.59 24.52 12.86
N GLY A 377 20.43 25.83 13.07
CA GLY A 377 19.17 26.44 13.53
C GLY A 377 18.63 27.55 12.63
N ALA A 378 17.60 28.23 13.12
CA ALA A 378 16.72 29.14 12.40
C ALA A 378 17.32 30.46 11.86
N HIS A 379 18.65 30.59 11.75
CA HIS A 379 19.31 31.75 11.13
C HIS A 379 19.02 31.87 9.63
N THR A 380 18.40 30.84 9.03
CA THR A 380 17.99 30.86 7.64
C THR A 380 16.85 29.90 7.35
N GLN A 381 15.84 30.38 6.63
CA GLN A 381 14.79 29.53 6.07
C GLN A 381 15.24 28.76 4.82
N ARG A 382 16.52 28.85 4.43
CA ARG A 382 17.06 28.16 3.25
C ARG A 382 17.63 26.80 3.64
N VAL A 383 16.97 25.73 3.21
CA VAL A 383 17.38 24.34 3.47
C VAL A 383 18.83 24.07 3.05
N ASP A 384 19.27 24.59 1.90
CA ASP A 384 20.63 24.42 1.39
C ASP A 384 21.67 25.03 2.33
N LYS A 385 21.34 26.16 2.96
CA LYS A 385 22.20 26.78 3.98
C LYS A 385 22.16 26.01 5.29
N LEU A 386 20.98 25.59 5.77
CA LEU A 386 20.86 24.77 6.99
C LEU A 386 21.73 23.50 6.89
N LEU A 387 21.65 22.79 5.77
CA LEU A 387 22.47 21.62 5.52
C LEU A 387 23.97 21.94 5.49
N SER A 388 24.37 23.00 4.81
CA SER A 388 25.79 23.41 4.77
C SER A 388 26.33 23.77 6.16
N LEU A 389 25.51 24.34 7.03
CA LEU A 389 25.90 24.67 8.41
C LEU A 389 25.95 23.43 9.28
N ALA A 390 24.96 22.54 9.20
CA ALA A 390 24.96 21.26 9.91
C ALA A 390 26.18 20.40 9.52
N ASP A 391 26.55 20.39 8.24
CA ASP A 391 27.73 19.67 7.73
C ASP A 391 29.04 20.21 8.34
N LYS A 392 29.19 21.53 8.46
CA LYS A 392 30.33 22.14 9.16
C LYS A 392 30.40 21.72 10.63
N GLN A 393 29.26 21.69 11.30
CA GLN A 393 29.20 21.26 12.70
C GLN A 393 29.50 19.77 12.84
N LEU A 394 29.02 18.93 11.92
CA LEU A 394 29.32 17.50 11.89
C LEU A 394 30.83 17.26 11.67
N TYR A 395 31.43 18.00 10.74
CA TYR A 395 32.87 17.98 10.52
C TYR A 395 33.64 18.40 11.79
N ALA A 396 33.18 19.43 12.50
CA ALA A 396 33.76 19.86 13.77
C ALA A 396 33.62 18.78 14.86
N ALA A 397 32.49 18.07 14.94
CA ALA A 397 32.29 16.95 15.86
C ALA A 397 33.28 15.82 15.58
N LYS A 398 33.44 15.43 14.31
CA LYS A 398 34.39 14.38 13.90
C LYS A 398 35.84 14.74 14.24
N ASN A 399 36.24 16.00 14.05
CA ASN A 399 37.60 16.46 14.36
C ASN A 399 37.85 16.71 15.85
N SER A 400 36.79 16.90 16.64
CA SER A 400 36.89 17.11 18.10
C SER A 400 36.87 15.79 18.89
N GLY A 401 37.08 14.65 18.23
CA GLY A 401 37.13 13.34 18.88
C GLY A 401 35.91 12.44 18.64
N ARG A 402 34.98 12.82 17.75
CA ARG A 402 33.76 12.07 17.43
C ARG A 402 32.81 11.92 18.62
N ASN A 403 31.77 11.08 18.51
CA ASN A 403 30.83 10.75 19.58
C ASN A 403 30.32 11.97 20.34
N GLN A 404 29.89 13.01 19.62
CA GLN A 404 29.43 14.25 20.23
C GLN A 404 28.48 15.00 19.30
N VAL A 405 27.65 15.85 19.91
CA VAL A 405 26.85 16.85 19.21
C VAL A 405 27.62 18.16 19.12
N LYS A 406 27.65 18.78 17.94
CA LYS A 406 28.08 20.17 17.75
C LYS A 406 26.95 20.96 17.11
N CYS A 407 26.69 22.14 17.66
CA CYS A 407 25.71 23.07 17.15
C CYS A 407 26.35 24.42 16.88
N GLU A 408 25.69 25.27 16.10
CA GLU A 408 26.12 26.66 15.96
C GLU A 408 26.10 27.35 17.34
N PRO A 409 27.09 28.21 17.65
CA PRO A 409 26.96 29.09 18.79
C PRO A 409 25.78 30.05 18.55
N PRO A 410 24.97 30.38 19.58
CA PRO A 410 23.93 31.37 19.43
C PRO A 410 24.55 32.70 18.99
N ASP A 411 23.98 33.34 17.96
CA ASP A 411 24.38 34.69 17.54
C ASP A 411 24.31 35.63 18.75
N THR A 412 25.46 36.04 19.29
CA THR A 412 25.51 37.20 20.17
C THR A 412 25.11 38.45 19.35
N PRO A 413 24.29 39.37 19.88
CA PRO A 413 23.82 40.56 19.17
C PRO A 413 24.91 41.40 18.48
N ASP A 414 26.16 41.31 18.95
CA ASP A 414 27.32 42.01 18.39
C ASP A 414 27.71 41.58 16.96
N GLN A 415 27.28 40.41 16.47
CA GLN A 415 27.63 39.95 15.11
C GLN A 415 26.70 40.50 14.01
N GLN A 416 25.55 41.09 14.36
CA GLN A 416 24.68 41.76 13.39
C GLN A 416 25.16 43.18 13.05
N GLN A 417 25.91 43.84 13.93
CA GLN A 417 26.43 45.19 13.68
C GLN A 417 27.64 45.24 12.73
N ASN A 418 28.38 44.13 12.59
CA ASN A 418 29.57 44.06 11.72
C ASN A 418 29.31 43.56 10.29
N LYS A 419 28.05 43.38 9.87
CA LYS A 419 27.68 43.06 8.48
C LYS A 419 27.06 44.24 7.71
N LEU A 420 27.05 45.43 8.32
CA LEU A 420 26.55 46.68 7.76
C LEU A 420 27.65 47.74 7.71
N PHE A 421 28.81 47.44 7.12
CA PHE A 421 29.74 48.44 6.60
C PHE A 421 30.48 47.92 5.37
#